data_AF-A0A9D6NFG7-F1
#
_entry.id   AF-A0A9D6NFG7-F1
#
_cell.length_a   1.000
_cell.length_b   1.000
_cell.length_c   1.000
_cell.angle_alpha   90.00
_cell.angle_beta   90.00
_cell.angle_gamma   90.00
#
_symmetry.space_group_name_H-M   'P 1'
#
loop_
_entity.id
_entity.type
_entity.pdbx_description
1 polymer ?
#
loop_
_entity_poly.entity_id
_entity_poly.type
_entity_poly.pdbx_seq_one_letter_code
_entity_poly.pdbx_strand_id
1 'polypeptide(L)'
;MANCACCGGVLPKIMQPTANAGFEKRLSRFNQFREAGEKARSGEWSPGEYGEWLRNISGLLAQKTRYLIWLYESTPGYYESSSDEVDMGISGIQDYEESMEIMWGFVEDGQTVHIDQGLQLMWEGNEKINEAMRLNREFRRRLEEEAGFW
;
A
#
# COMPACT_ATOMS: atom_id res chain seq x y z
N MET A 1 8.38 -21.64 -24.33
CA MET A 1 9.23 -21.33 -23.16
C MET A 1 10.53 -20.76 -23.73
N ALA A 2 10.93 -19.57 -23.31
CA ALA A 2 12.20 -18.99 -23.75
C ALA A 2 13.32 -19.59 -22.90
N ASN A 3 14.41 -19.99 -23.54
CA ASN A 3 15.60 -20.50 -22.86
C ASN A 3 16.70 -19.42 -22.91
N CYS A 4 17.50 -19.32 -21.86
CA CYS A 4 18.63 -18.42 -21.78
C CYS A 4 19.67 -18.76 -22.86
N ALA A 5 20.04 -17.79 -23.70
CA ALA A 5 20.99 -17.99 -24.78
C ALA A 5 22.41 -18.34 -24.30
N CYS A 6 22.77 -17.98 -23.06
CA CYS A 6 24.09 -18.22 -22.48
C CYS A 6 24.24 -19.61 -21.83
N CYS A 7 23.16 -20.19 -21.29
CA CYS A 7 23.25 -21.44 -20.51
C CYS A 7 22.16 -22.49 -20.80
N GLY A 8 21.21 -22.19 -21.69
CA GLY A 8 20.11 -23.10 -22.04
C GLY A 8 19.05 -23.30 -20.95
N GLY A 9 19.19 -22.66 -19.78
CA GLY A 9 18.23 -22.72 -18.70
C GLY A 9 16.87 -22.12 -19.09
N VAL A 10 15.78 -22.74 -18.64
CA VAL A 10 14.42 -22.25 -18.90
C VAL A 10 14.21 -20.96 -18.12
N LEU A 11 13.96 -19.85 -18.82
CA LEU A 11 13.71 -18.56 -18.17
C LEU A 11 12.33 -18.59 -17.49
N PRO A 12 12.22 -18.15 -16.22
CA PRO A 12 10.92 -18.01 -15.57
C PRO A 12 10.05 -17.06 -16.39
N LYS A 13 8.76 -17.38 -16.53
CA LYS A 13 7.80 -16.46 -17.14
C LYS A 13 7.79 -15.19 -16.29
N ILE A 14 8.34 -14.10 -16.81
CA ILE A 14 8.12 -12.77 -16.28
C ILE A 14 6.61 -12.51 -16.47
N MET A 15 5.83 -12.73 -15.41
CA MET A 15 4.44 -12.26 -15.40
C MET A 15 4.54 -10.73 -15.49
N GLN A 16 4.27 -10.19 -16.67
CA GLN A 16 4.00 -8.76 -16.79
C GLN A 16 2.85 -8.46 -15.84
N PRO A 17 3.04 -7.64 -14.79
CA PRO A 17 1.90 -7.15 -14.03
C PRO A 17 1.12 -6.29 -15.02
N THR A 18 -0.09 -6.71 -15.39
CA THR A 18 -0.98 -5.85 -16.16
C THR A 18 -1.17 -4.59 -15.32
N ALA A 19 -0.76 -3.43 -15.85
CA ALA A 19 -0.73 -2.16 -15.12
C ALA A 19 -2.08 -1.83 -14.44
N ASN A 20 -3.17 -2.34 -15.01
CA ASN A 20 -4.55 -2.19 -14.52
C ASN A 20 -4.91 -3.11 -13.35
N ALA A 21 -4.39 -4.34 -13.25
CA ALA A 21 -4.72 -5.25 -12.15
C ALA A 21 -4.15 -4.76 -10.81
N GLY A 22 -3.08 -3.97 -10.85
CA GLY A 22 -2.56 -3.27 -9.67
C GLY A 22 -3.45 -2.11 -9.23
N PHE A 23 -4.05 -1.36 -10.15
CA PHE A 23 -4.85 -0.18 -9.83
C PHE A 23 -6.20 -0.55 -9.20
N GLU A 24 -6.88 -1.58 -9.74
CA GLU A 24 -8.13 -2.11 -9.15
C GLU A 24 -7.93 -2.68 -7.73
N LYS A 25 -6.80 -3.36 -7.48
CA LYS A 25 -6.46 -3.86 -6.13
C LYS A 25 -6.07 -2.75 -5.13
N ARG A 26 -5.66 -1.57 -5.60
CA ARG A 26 -5.25 -0.44 -4.73
C ARG A 26 -6.44 0.37 -4.26
N LEU A 27 -7.37 0.66 -5.17
CA LEU A 27 -8.69 1.19 -4.78
C LEU A 27 -9.47 0.20 -3.92
N SER A 28 -9.24 -1.11 -4.06
CA SER A 28 -9.93 -2.14 -3.27
C SER A 28 -9.79 -1.94 -1.75
N ARG A 29 -8.63 -1.50 -1.24
CA ARG A 29 -8.45 -1.35 0.21
C ARG A 29 -9.10 -0.06 0.72
N PHE A 30 -8.84 1.07 0.08
CA PHE A 30 -9.54 2.33 0.39
C PHE A 30 -11.06 2.16 0.33
N ASN A 31 -11.57 1.46 -0.70
CA ASN A 31 -12.99 1.17 -0.83
C ASN A 31 -13.54 0.32 0.32
N GLN A 32 -12.77 -0.63 0.86
CA GLN A 32 -13.18 -1.39 2.04
C GLN A 32 -13.36 -0.47 3.27
N PHE A 33 -12.44 0.48 3.49
CA PHE A 33 -12.59 1.47 4.57
C PHE A 33 -13.75 2.42 4.35
N ARG A 34 -13.92 2.90 3.11
CA ARG A 34 -15.06 3.74 2.73
C ARG A 34 -16.39 3.02 2.97
N GLU A 35 -16.51 1.78 2.52
CA GLU A 35 -17.72 0.95 2.70
C GLU A 35 -18.00 0.67 4.18
N ALA A 36 -16.99 0.30 4.97
CA ALA A 36 -17.13 0.12 6.41
C ALA A 36 -17.55 1.43 7.11
N GLY A 37 -16.95 2.55 6.72
CA GLY A 37 -17.29 3.88 7.24
C GLY A 37 -18.70 4.33 6.87
N GLU A 38 -19.20 4.00 5.68
CA GLU A 38 -20.61 4.21 5.31
C GLU A 38 -21.57 3.39 6.18
N LYS A 39 -21.24 2.11 6.44
CA LYS A 39 -22.06 1.25 7.32
C LYS A 39 -22.10 1.75 8.76
N ALA A 40 -20.98 2.24 9.27
CA ALA A 40 -20.92 2.86 10.58
C ALA A 40 -21.71 4.18 10.63
N ARG A 41 -21.59 5.02 9.61
CA ARG A 41 -22.32 6.30 9.49
C ARG A 41 -23.83 6.11 9.37
N SER A 42 -24.27 5.11 8.61
CA SER A 42 -25.70 4.80 8.45
C SER A 42 -26.32 4.15 9.68
N GLY A 43 -25.50 3.74 10.66
CA GLY A 43 -25.93 2.94 11.80
C GLY A 43 -26.22 1.48 11.46
N GLU A 44 -25.91 1.02 10.24
CA GLU A 44 -25.92 -0.41 9.89
C GLU A 44 -24.95 -1.19 10.77
N TRP A 45 -23.80 -0.60 11.06
CA TRP A 45 -22.84 -1.10 12.06
C TRP A 45 -22.84 -0.21 13.29
N SER A 46 -22.90 -0.86 14.45
CA SER A 46 -22.61 -0.21 15.72
C SER A 46 -21.12 0.21 15.80
N PRO A 47 -20.77 1.16 16.69
CA PRO A 47 -19.38 1.50 16.95
C PRO A 47 -18.52 0.29 17.34
N GLY A 48 -19.10 -0.69 18.05
CA GLY A 48 -18.42 -1.92 18.42
C GLY A 48 -18.09 -2.81 17.22
N GLU A 49 -19.04 -3.02 16.30
CA GLU A 49 -18.83 -3.80 15.08
C GLU A 49 -17.80 -3.13 14.16
N TYR A 50 -17.86 -1.80 14.03
CA TYR A 50 -16.86 -1.05 13.28
C TYR A 50 -15.47 -1.13 13.92
N GLY A 51 -15.39 -1.04 15.25
CA GLY A 51 -14.14 -1.21 16.00
C GLY A 51 -13.53 -2.60 15.87
N GLU A 52 -14.34 -3.66 15.90
CA GLU A 52 -13.85 -5.03 15.64
C GLU A 52 -13.29 -5.16 14.23
N TRP A 53 -14.00 -4.60 13.24
CA TRP A 53 -13.54 -4.57 11.86
C TRP A 53 -12.21 -3.81 11.71
N LEU A 54 -12.09 -2.61 12.30
CA LEU A 54 -10.87 -1.81 12.31
C LEU A 54 -9.68 -2.57 12.92
N ARG A 55 -9.91 -3.27 14.04
CA ARG A 55 -8.85 -4.04 14.73
C ARG A 55 -8.37 -5.22 13.89
N ASN A 56 -9.28 -5.89 13.18
CA ASN A 56 -8.94 -7.01 12.31
C ASN A 56 -8.13 -6.55 11.09
N ILE A 57 -8.54 -5.45 10.45
CA ILE A 57 -7.86 -4.95 9.26
C ILE A 57 -6.51 -4.30 9.59
N SER A 58 -6.40 -3.59 10.71
CA SER A 58 -5.13 -2.99 11.15
C SER A 58 -4.08 -4.06 11.46
N GLY A 59 -4.47 -5.18 12.07
CA GLY A 59 -3.57 -6.32 12.31
C GLY A 59 -2.98 -6.91 11.01
N LEU A 60 -3.81 -7.05 9.96
CA LEU A 60 -3.37 -7.50 8.64
C LEU A 60 -2.41 -6.52 7.98
N LEU A 61 -2.64 -5.22 8.14
CA LEU A 61 -1.83 -4.17 7.53
C LEU A 61 -0.49 -3.99 8.25
N ALA A 62 -0.48 -3.99 9.59
CA ALA A 62 0.73 -3.88 10.39
C ALA A 62 1.74 -4.99 10.08
N GLN A 63 1.29 -6.21 9.75
CA GLN A 63 2.18 -7.29 9.31
C GLN A 63 2.87 -6.96 7.98
N LYS A 64 2.14 -6.37 7.03
CA LYS A 64 2.68 -5.99 5.72
C LYS A 64 3.62 -4.80 5.82
N THR A 65 3.27 -3.79 6.63
CA THR A 65 4.11 -2.64 6.93
C THR A 65 5.48 -3.08 7.46
N ARG A 66 5.50 -3.91 8.50
CA ARG A 66 6.76 -4.39 9.10
C ARG A 66 7.65 -5.12 8.10
N TYR A 67 7.05 -5.92 7.22
CA TYR A 67 7.81 -6.62 6.18
C TYR A 67 8.45 -5.65 5.16
N LEU A 68 7.73 -4.60 4.75
CA LEU A 68 8.23 -3.60 3.81
C LEU A 68 9.36 -2.76 4.42
N ILE A 69 9.17 -2.28 5.66
CA ILE A 69 10.22 -1.54 6.38
C ILE A 69 11.47 -2.40 6.52
N TRP A 70 11.31 -3.65 6.96
CA TRP A 70 12.44 -4.59 7.05
C TRP A 70 13.16 -4.78 5.72
N LEU A 71 12.43 -4.88 4.60
CA LEU A 71 13.02 -5.02 3.26
C LEU A 71 13.86 -3.79 2.89
N TYR A 72 13.36 -2.58 3.16
CA TYR A 72 14.08 -1.34 2.88
C TYR A 72 15.34 -1.19 3.75
N GLU A 73 15.25 -1.51 5.04
CA GLU A 73 16.39 -1.42 5.97
C GLU A 73 17.44 -2.51 5.74
N SER A 74 17.01 -3.70 5.31
CA SER A 74 17.89 -4.87 5.19
C SER A 74 18.54 -5.01 3.82
N THR A 75 18.24 -4.14 2.86
CA THR A 75 18.81 -4.18 1.51
C THR A 75 19.92 -3.12 1.37
N PRO A 76 21.21 -3.50 1.37
CA PRO A 76 22.31 -2.55 1.30
C PRO A 76 22.26 -1.69 0.04
N GLY A 77 22.41 -0.37 0.19
CA GLY A 77 22.43 0.58 -0.94
C GLY A 77 21.07 0.87 -1.59
N TYR A 78 19.99 0.20 -1.18
CA TYR A 78 18.65 0.43 -1.73
C TYR A 78 18.12 1.83 -1.36
N TYR A 79 18.29 2.24 -0.10
CA TYR A 79 17.88 3.57 0.36
C TYR A 79 18.67 4.69 -0.33
N GLU A 80 19.98 4.48 -0.56
CA GLU A 80 20.86 5.47 -1.21
C GLU A 80 20.57 5.64 -2.71
N SER A 81 20.00 4.62 -3.36
CA SER A 81 19.71 4.63 -4.81
C SER A 81 18.24 4.91 -5.13
N SER A 82 17.34 4.93 -4.16
CA SER A 82 15.89 5.10 -4.34
C SER A 82 15.22 5.86 -3.18
N SER A 83 15.90 6.88 -2.63
CA SER A 83 15.43 7.66 -1.47
C SER A 83 13.99 8.15 -1.64
N ASP A 84 13.66 8.75 -2.78
CA ASP A 84 12.35 9.35 -3.01
C ASP A 84 11.23 8.29 -3.08
N GLU A 85 11.51 7.10 -3.62
CA GLU A 85 10.54 5.99 -3.61
C GLU A 85 10.29 5.50 -2.19
N VAL A 86 11.36 5.31 -1.44
CA VAL A 86 11.29 4.78 -0.07
C VAL A 86 10.62 5.79 0.85
N ASP A 87 10.96 7.07 0.75
CA ASP A 87 10.38 8.14 1.55
C ASP A 87 8.87 8.28 1.28
N MET A 88 8.45 8.26 0.01
CA MET A 88 7.03 8.27 -0.36
C MET A 88 6.30 7.03 0.14
N GLY A 89 6.93 5.85 0.03
CA GLY A 89 6.37 4.58 0.50
C GLY A 89 6.17 4.57 2.02
N ILE A 90 7.19 4.97 2.78
CA ILE A 90 7.15 5.03 4.23
C ILE A 90 6.14 6.08 4.71
N SER A 91 6.18 7.30 4.15
CA SER A 91 5.23 8.34 4.55
C SER A 91 3.79 7.94 4.23
N GLY A 92 3.54 7.31 3.09
CA GLY A 92 2.20 6.82 2.75
C GLY A 92 1.71 5.71 3.69
N ILE A 93 2.60 4.86 4.18
CA ILE A 93 2.27 3.85 5.20
C ILE A 93 1.94 4.52 6.54
N GLN A 94 2.70 5.53 6.96
CA GLN A 94 2.47 6.26 8.20
C GLN A 94 1.10 6.96 8.19
N ASP A 95 0.76 7.66 7.11
CA ASP A 95 -0.57 8.26 6.92
C ASP A 95 -1.68 7.20 7.00
N TYR A 96 -1.43 6.01 6.43
CA TYR A 96 -2.38 4.90 6.49
C TYR A 96 -2.60 4.39 7.93
N GLU A 97 -1.55 4.32 8.74
CA GLU A 97 -1.64 3.91 10.14
C GLU A 97 -2.33 4.98 10.99
N GLU A 98 -1.93 6.25 10.85
CA GLU A 98 -2.55 7.39 11.52
C GLU A 98 -4.03 7.53 11.16
N SER A 99 -4.40 7.30 9.90
CA SER A 99 -5.79 7.34 9.48
C SER A 99 -6.68 6.33 10.22
N MET A 100 -6.16 5.14 10.55
CA MET A 100 -6.91 4.14 11.31
C MET A 100 -7.05 4.53 12.79
N GLU A 101 -6.05 5.22 13.35
CA GLU A 101 -6.11 5.78 14.71
C GLU A 101 -7.17 6.89 14.78
N ILE A 102 -7.20 7.79 13.79
CA ILE A 102 -8.25 8.81 13.69
C ILE A 102 -9.62 8.16 13.59
N MET A 103 -9.81 7.17 12.71
CA MET A 103 -11.09 6.45 12.59
C MET A 103 -11.52 5.75 13.88
N TRP A 104 -10.56 5.36 14.73
CA TRP A 104 -10.85 4.76 16.03
C TRP A 104 -11.57 5.73 16.97
N GLY A 105 -11.40 7.05 16.80
CA GLY A 105 -12.14 8.06 17.56
C GLY A 105 -13.66 7.89 17.47
N PHE A 106 -14.19 7.45 16.32
CA PHE A 106 -15.62 7.14 16.18
C PHE A 106 -16.08 6.02 17.11
N VAL A 107 -15.20 5.04 17.39
CA VAL A 107 -15.51 3.95 18.33
C VAL A 107 -15.62 4.48 19.76
N GLU A 108 -14.89 5.54 20.09
CA GLU A 108 -14.81 6.12 21.43
C GLU A 108 -15.96 7.08 21.72
N ASP A 109 -16.31 7.95 20.77
CA ASP A 109 -17.25 9.05 20.99
C ASP A 109 -18.46 9.06 20.03
N GLY A 110 -18.50 8.16 19.04
CA GLY A 110 -19.58 8.05 18.07
C GLY A 110 -19.62 9.18 17.02
N GLN A 111 -18.65 10.09 16.99
CA GLN A 111 -18.64 11.21 16.06
C GLN A 111 -18.13 10.80 14.69
N THR A 112 -18.98 10.99 13.66
CA THR A 112 -18.67 10.58 12.29
C THR A 112 -17.54 11.38 11.64
N VAL A 113 -17.18 12.54 12.21
CA VAL A 113 -16.05 13.37 11.75
C VAL A 113 -14.73 12.59 11.73
N HIS A 114 -14.55 11.66 12.68
CA HIS A 114 -13.39 10.78 12.75
C HIS A 114 -13.30 9.84 11.54
N ILE A 115 -14.44 9.35 11.06
CA ILE A 115 -14.50 8.52 9.85
C ILE A 115 -14.09 9.37 8.63
N ASP A 116 -14.60 10.59 8.52
CA ASP A 116 -14.31 11.47 7.37
C ASP A 116 -12.84 11.91 7.34
N GLN A 117 -12.30 12.35 8.48
CA GLN A 117 -10.90 12.75 8.61
C GLN A 117 -9.95 11.59 8.35
N GLY A 118 -10.25 10.42 8.91
CA GLY A 118 -9.48 9.21 8.66
C GLY A 118 -9.53 8.82 7.17
N LEU A 119 -10.69 8.85 6.53
CA LEU A 119 -10.79 8.50 5.10
C LEU A 119 -9.99 9.46 4.22
N GLN A 120 -10.00 10.76 4.56
CA GLN A 120 -9.20 11.74 3.83
C GLN A 120 -7.70 11.43 3.97
N LEU A 121 -7.19 11.27 5.19
CA LEU A 121 -5.77 10.98 5.40
C LEU A 121 -5.35 9.65 4.75
N MET A 122 -6.22 8.64 4.81
CA MET A 122 -5.99 7.36 4.14
C MET A 122 -5.88 7.50 2.62
N TRP A 123 -6.68 8.38 2.01
CA TRP A 123 -6.59 8.68 0.59
C TRP A 123 -5.24 9.31 0.25
N GLU A 124 -4.81 10.29 1.03
CA GLU A 124 -3.51 10.96 0.87
C GLU A 124 -2.35 9.96 1.00
N GLY A 125 -2.40 9.07 2.00
CA GLY A 125 -1.43 8.00 2.16
C GLY A 125 -1.41 7.02 0.98
N ASN A 126 -2.58 6.67 0.44
CA ASN A 126 -2.68 5.81 -0.74
C ASN A 126 -2.08 6.46 -2.00
N GLU A 127 -2.22 7.78 -2.16
CA GLU A 127 -1.58 8.52 -3.24
C GLU A 127 -0.05 8.52 -3.12
N LYS A 128 0.49 8.69 -1.92
CA LYS A 128 1.94 8.57 -1.67
C LYS A 128 2.47 7.18 -2.00
N ILE A 129 1.76 6.12 -1.59
CA ILE A 129 2.11 4.73 -1.94
C ILE A 129 2.05 4.51 -3.46
N ASN A 130 1.03 5.05 -4.14
CA ASN A 130 0.91 4.99 -5.59
C ASN A 130 2.10 5.64 -6.29
N GLU A 131 2.55 6.79 -5.80
CA GLU A 131 3.70 7.51 -6.33
C GLU A 131 5.01 6.75 -6.09
N ALA A 132 5.21 6.19 -4.89
CA ALA A 132 6.34 5.30 -4.60
C ALA A 132 6.43 4.15 -5.61
N MET A 133 5.31 3.49 -5.90
CA MET A 133 5.27 2.44 -6.93
C MET A 133 5.56 2.95 -8.35
N ARG A 134 5.19 4.20 -8.67
CA ARG A 134 5.51 4.83 -9.96
C ARG A 134 7.02 5.04 -10.06
N LEU A 135 7.64 5.61 -9.03
CA LEU A 135 9.08 5.82 -8.93
C LEU A 135 9.85 4.50 -9.01
N ASN A 136 9.38 3.45 -8.32
CA ASN A 136 10.00 2.13 -8.37
C ASN A 136 10.01 1.54 -9.80
N ARG A 137 8.90 1.66 -10.52
CA ARG A 137 8.80 1.19 -11.92
C ARG A 137 9.75 1.95 -12.84
N GLU A 138 9.85 3.26 -12.66
CA GLU A 138 10.74 4.11 -13.45
C GLU A 138 12.22 3.82 -13.16
N PHE A 139 12.57 3.60 -11.89
CA PHE A 139 13.90 3.17 -11.48
C PHE A 139 14.27 1.80 -12.09
N ARG A 140 13.39 0.80 -12.00
CA ARG A 140 13.61 -0.52 -12.63
C ARG A 140 13.81 -0.42 -14.14
N ARG A 141 13.00 0.40 -14.82
CA ARG A 141 13.14 0.60 -16.28
C ARG A 141 14.51 1.18 -16.63
N ARG A 142 15.00 2.17 -15.88
CA ARG A 142 16.35 2.74 -16.07
C ARG A 142 17.44 1.69 -15.87
N LEU A 143 17.34 0.87 -14.83
CA LEU A 143 18.30 -0.22 -14.59
C LEU A 143 18.30 -1.26 -15.73
N GLU A 144 17.13 -1.58 -16.29
CA GLU A 144 17.00 -2.48 -17.45
C GLU A 144 17.62 -1.88 -18.72
N GLU A 145 17.39 -0.59 -18.98
CA GLU A 145 17.98 0.16 -20.10
C GLU A 145 19.51 0.25 -19.97
N GLU A 146 20.03 0.53 -18.78
CA GLU A 146 21.48 0.61 -18.49
C GLU A 146 22.18 -0.76 -18.53
N ALA A 147 21.48 -1.83 -18.13
CA ALA A 147 22.01 -3.20 -18.17
C ALA A 147 22.03 -3.82 -19.59
N GLY A 148 21.47 -3.16 -20.59
CA GLY A 148 21.67 -3.47 -22.01
C GLY A 148 20.94 -4.71 -22.56
N PHE A 149 19.84 -5.13 -21.94
CA PHE A 149 19.01 -6.23 -22.49
C PHE A 149 18.00 -5.69 -23.52
N TRP A 150 18.30 -5.92 -24.80
CA TRP A 150 17.36 -5.81 -25.94
C TRP A 150 16.94 -7.20 -26.42
#